data_AF-A0A5J4Q922-F1
#
_entry.id   AF-A0A5J4Q922-F1
#
_cell.length_a   1.000
_cell.length_b   1.000
_cell.length_c   1.000
_cell.angle_alpha   90.00
_cell.angle_beta   90.00
_cell.angle_gamma   90.00
#
_symmetry.space_group_name_H-M   'P 1'
#
loop_
_entity.id
_entity.type
_entity.pdbx_description
1 polymer ?
#
loop_
_entity_poly.entity_id
_entity_poly.type
_entity_poly.pdbx_seq_one_letter_code
_entity_poly.pdbx_strand_id
1 'polypeptide(L)'
;SSWGKLDISLKAGAQWNKVPFPLLIVPAANLSYIIQPETFTLINNMEFLNDRYASLNISYNMNGKLFNRIPLLKKLKWRETFHFSALSGILTDKNNPDYNTLDGDLFLFPTRNGYTSSFAMDPKIPYIEAGVGIYNIFKLLHIEYVRRLTYLDNPKINKHGIRFMVMMVF
;
A
#
# COMPACT_ATOMS: atom_id res chain seq x y z
N SER A 1 3.43 26.58 -6.76
CA SER A 1 4.74 26.23 -7.36
C SER A 1 4.53 25.59 -8.73
N SER A 2 5.33 25.96 -9.74
CA SER A 2 5.20 25.55 -11.16
C SER A 2 5.48 24.05 -11.41
N TRP A 3 6.02 23.34 -10.42
CA TRP A 3 6.54 21.98 -10.56
C TRP A 3 5.59 20.87 -10.09
N GLY A 4 4.37 21.22 -9.70
CA GLY A 4 3.44 20.26 -9.10
C GLY A 4 3.46 20.27 -7.57
N LYS A 5 2.79 19.30 -6.97
CA LYS A 5 2.78 19.07 -5.52
C LYS A 5 3.33 17.67 -5.24
N LEU A 6 4.34 17.59 -4.38
CA LEU A 6 4.93 16.34 -3.93
C LEU A 6 4.63 16.20 -2.43
N ASP A 7 3.90 15.15 -2.07
CA ASP A 7 3.59 14.78 -0.70
C ASP A 7 4.34 13.49 -0.36
N ILE A 8 5.10 13.51 0.74
CA ILE A 8 5.89 12.37 1.21
C ILE A 8 5.50 12.10 2.66
N SER A 9 5.17 10.85 2.98
CA SER A 9 4.84 10.40 4.33
C SER A 9 5.69 9.19 4.68
N LEU A 10 6.39 9.27 5.81
CA LEU A 10 7.23 8.21 6.35
C LEU A 10 6.67 7.81 7.72
N LYS A 11 6.42 6.51 7.92
CA LYS A 11 6.00 5.95 9.20
C LYS A 11 6.92 4.78 9.56
N ALA A 12 7.21 4.63 10.84
CA ALA A 12 7.95 3.49 11.35
C ALA A 12 7.44 3.12 12.74
N GLY A 13 7.63 1.86 13.13
CA GLY A 13 7.24 1.38 14.45
C GLY A 13 7.97 0.11 14.83
N ALA A 14 8.03 -0.15 16.14
CA ALA A 14 8.70 -1.31 16.69
C ALA A 14 7.94 -1.86 17.91
N GLN A 15 7.74 -3.17 17.91
CA GLN A 15 7.15 -3.95 18.99
C GLN A 15 8.27 -4.72 19.72
N TRP A 16 8.61 -4.25 20.91
CA TRP A 16 9.73 -4.78 21.68
C TRP A 16 9.36 -6.05 22.45
N ASN A 17 8.12 -6.15 22.92
CA ASN A 17 7.65 -7.28 23.71
C ASN A 17 7.24 -8.46 22.82
N LYS A 18 7.22 -9.65 23.43
CA LYS A 18 6.60 -10.83 22.83
C LYS A 18 5.08 -10.66 22.89
N VAL A 19 4.42 -10.68 21.74
CA VAL A 19 2.97 -10.50 21.66
C VAL A 19 2.37 -11.41 20.60
N PRO A 20 1.12 -11.87 20.79
CA PRO A 20 0.42 -12.64 19.78
C PRO A 20 0.20 -11.83 18.50
N PHE A 21 0.07 -12.51 17.35
CA PHE A 21 0.01 -11.86 16.04
C PHE A 21 -1.03 -10.73 15.87
N PRO A 22 -2.22 -10.73 16.54
CA PRO A 22 -3.17 -9.62 16.41
C PRO A 22 -2.65 -8.28 16.96
N LEU A 23 -1.65 -8.34 17.85
CA LEU A 23 -0.99 -7.18 18.44
C LEU A 23 0.30 -6.81 17.70
N LEU A 24 0.68 -7.56 16.66
CA LEU A 24 1.79 -7.20 15.79
C LEU A 24 1.42 -6.04 14.88
N ILE A 25 2.45 -5.39 14.36
CA ILE A 25 2.24 -4.23 13.52
C ILE A 25 1.87 -4.70 12.11
N VAL A 26 0.66 -4.34 11.71
CA VAL A 26 0.13 -4.60 10.37
C VAL A 26 0.15 -3.29 9.58
N PRO A 27 0.72 -3.26 8.36
CA PRO A 27 0.63 -2.08 7.52
C PRO A 27 -0.83 -1.77 7.19
N ALA A 28 -1.19 -0.48 7.16
CA ALA A 28 -2.54 -0.06 6.81
C ALA A 28 -2.86 -0.45 5.36
N ALA A 29 -3.66 -1.49 5.18
CA ALA A 29 -4.12 -1.96 3.89
C ALA A 29 -5.53 -1.45 3.61
N ASN A 30 -5.75 -0.86 2.43
CA ASN A 30 -7.04 -0.40 1.96
C ASN A 30 -7.59 -1.37 0.90
N LEU A 31 -8.55 -2.18 1.33
CA LEU A 31 -9.25 -3.14 0.48
C LEU A 31 -10.40 -2.50 -0.32
N SER A 32 -10.74 -1.25 -0.03
CA SER A 32 -11.82 -0.55 -0.71
C SER A 32 -11.39 -0.10 -2.09
N TYR A 33 -12.37 0.10 -2.96
CA TYR A 33 -12.13 0.72 -4.27
C TYR A 33 -11.91 2.23 -4.19
N ILE A 34 -12.09 2.82 -3.01
CA ILE A 34 -11.93 4.25 -2.74
C ILE A 34 -10.48 4.56 -2.37
N ILE A 35 -9.88 5.55 -3.02
CA ILE A 35 -8.52 6.01 -2.71
C ILE A 35 -8.46 6.56 -1.28
N GLN A 36 -7.55 6.05 -0.46
CA GLN A 36 -7.31 6.54 0.91
C GLN A 36 -5.83 6.88 1.09
N PRO A 37 -5.50 8.10 1.54
CA PRO A 37 -4.11 8.51 1.74
C PRO A 37 -3.38 7.62 2.75
N GLU A 38 -2.08 7.43 2.54
CA GLU A 38 -1.18 6.71 3.47
C GLU A 38 -1.56 5.26 3.78
N THR A 39 -2.25 4.61 2.84
CA THR A 39 -2.63 3.20 2.91
C THR A 39 -2.12 2.46 1.69
N PHE A 40 -1.80 1.19 1.87
CA PHE A 40 -1.43 0.30 0.77
C PHE A 40 -2.67 -0.22 0.08
N THR A 41 -2.70 -0.11 -1.23
CA THR A 41 -3.86 -0.38 -2.06
C THR A 41 -4.00 -1.86 -2.39
N LEU A 42 -2.89 -2.57 -2.55
CA LEU A 42 -2.88 -3.95 -3.05
C LEU A 42 -2.47 -4.97 -1.98
N ILE A 43 -1.93 -4.54 -0.84
CA ILE A 43 -1.66 -5.43 0.30
C ILE A 43 -2.97 -6.06 0.79
N ASN A 44 -2.99 -7.38 0.95
CA ASN A 44 -4.11 -8.07 1.57
C ASN A 44 -4.14 -7.80 3.08
N ASN A 45 -5.32 -7.86 3.70
CA ASN A 45 -5.41 -7.72 5.14
C ASN A 45 -4.57 -8.79 5.84
N MET A 46 -3.71 -8.37 6.76
CA MET A 46 -2.79 -9.23 7.50
C MET A 46 -1.80 -10.03 6.63
N GLU A 47 -1.51 -9.57 5.40
CA GLU A 47 -0.54 -10.25 4.54
C GLU A 47 0.87 -10.24 5.11
N PHE A 48 1.28 -9.13 5.73
CA PHE A 48 2.60 -8.95 6.29
C PHE A 48 2.50 -8.61 7.78
N LEU A 49 3.00 -9.52 8.61
CA LEU A 49 3.06 -9.35 10.06
C LEU A 49 4.49 -8.99 10.44
N ASN A 50 4.68 -7.85 11.12
CA ASN A 50 6.00 -7.35 11.44
C ASN A 50 6.08 -6.91 12.89
N ASP A 51 7.24 -7.15 13.51
CA ASP A 51 7.58 -6.56 14.81
C ASP A 51 8.13 -5.16 14.62
N ARG A 52 8.92 -4.97 13.56
CA ARG A 52 9.53 -3.70 13.21
C ARG A 52 9.19 -3.41 11.77
N TYR A 53 8.71 -2.21 11.49
CA TYR A 53 8.36 -1.82 10.13
C TYR A 53 8.73 -0.37 9.85
N ALA A 54 8.93 -0.08 8.57
CA ALA A 54 9.01 1.25 8.02
C ALA A 54 8.20 1.29 6.72
N SER A 55 7.33 2.27 6.58
CA SER A 55 6.54 2.50 5.37
C SER A 55 6.78 3.91 4.84
N LEU A 56 6.95 4.01 3.52
CA LEU A 56 7.11 5.23 2.77
C LEU A 56 5.95 5.35 1.79
N ASN A 57 5.27 6.50 1.77
CA ASN A 57 4.24 6.83 0.80
C ASN A 57 4.64 8.14 0.12
N ILE A 58 4.67 8.15 -1.21
CA ILE A 58 4.99 9.30 -2.04
C ILE A 58 3.82 9.49 -3.00
N SER A 59 3.30 10.71 -3.05
CA SER A 59 2.28 11.11 -4.01
C SER A 59 2.72 12.38 -4.73
N TYR A 60 2.71 12.35 -6.05
CA TYR A 60 3.16 13.45 -6.88
C TYR A 60 2.09 13.85 -7.88
N ASN A 61 1.59 15.08 -7.75
CA ASN A 61 0.65 15.68 -8.68
C ASN A 61 1.39 16.66 -9.60
N MET A 62 1.41 16.38 -10.89
CA MET A 62 2.11 17.21 -11.89
C MET A 62 1.33 18.48 -12.28
N ASN A 63 0.11 18.66 -11.79
CA ASN A 63 -0.77 19.79 -12.12
C ASN A 63 -1.02 19.98 -13.63
N GLY A 64 -1.11 18.88 -14.41
CA GLY A 64 -1.46 18.91 -15.83
C GLY A 64 -0.27 19.16 -16.75
N LYS A 65 0.98 18.98 -16.30
CA LYS A 65 2.17 19.35 -17.08
C LYS A 65 2.33 18.54 -18.37
N LEU A 66 1.84 17.30 -18.40
CA LEU A 66 1.89 16.40 -19.56
C LEU A 66 0.64 16.59 -20.44
N PHE A 67 -0.55 16.51 -19.84
CA PHE A 67 -1.86 16.62 -20.47
C PHE A 67 -2.13 18.01 -21.04
N ASN A 68 -1.60 19.09 -20.45
CA ASN A 68 -1.71 20.43 -21.02
C ASN A 68 -0.89 20.61 -22.32
N ARG A 69 0.04 19.69 -22.63
CA ARG A 69 0.77 19.70 -23.91
C ARG A 69 -0.02 19.04 -25.04
N ILE A 70 -1.03 18.24 -24.71
CA ILE A 70 -1.87 17.55 -25.69
C ILE A 70 -3.13 18.40 -25.93
N PRO A 71 -3.35 18.93 -27.15
CA PRO A 71 -4.40 19.92 -27.41
C PRO A 71 -5.82 19.50 -27.01
N LEU A 72 -6.15 18.20 -27.16
CA LEU A 72 -7.45 17.64 -26.80
C LEU A 72 -7.63 17.53 -25.28
N LEU A 73 -6.63 17.00 -24.57
CA LEU A 73 -6.69 16.81 -23.11
C LEU A 73 -6.58 18.13 -22.34
N LYS A 74 -5.91 19.14 -22.93
CA LYS A 74 -5.84 20.49 -22.38
C LYS A 74 -7.23 21.11 -22.16
N LYS A 75 -8.20 20.84 -23.04
CA LYS A 75 -9.59 21.33 -22.90
C LYS A 75 -10.32 20.66 -21.73
N LEU A 76 -9.99 19.40 -21.45
CA LEU A 76 -10.60 18.60 -20.39
C LEU A 76 -10.03 18.94 -19.00
N LYS A 77 -8.91 19.67 -18.93
CA LYS A 77 -8.23 20.07 -17.68
C LYS A 77 -7.89 18.89 -16.77
N TRP A 78 -7.58 17.74 -17.37
CA TRP A 78 -7.14 16.56 -16.62
C TRP A 78 -5.79 16.82 -15.96
N ARG A 79 -5.58 16.24 -14.77
CA ARG A 79 -4.30 16.34 -14.05
C ARG A 79 -3.73 14.95 -13.82
N GLU A 80 -2.43 14.80 -14.02
CA GLU A 80 -1.69 13.57 -13.75
C GLU A 80 -1.35 13.51 -12.26
N THR A 81 -1.50 12.32 -11.69
CA THR A 81 -0.96 11.98 -10.39
C THR A 81 -0.17 10.68 -10.48
N PHE A 82 0.87 10.60 -9.67
CA PHE A 82 1.70 9.41 -9.50
C PHE A 82 1.72 9.07 -8.03
N HIS A 83 1.68 7.78 -7.73
CA HIS A 83 1.74 7.27 -6.38
C HIS A 83 2.85 6.21 -6.31
N PHE A 84 3.55 6.18 -5.19
CA PHE A 84 4.55 5.18 -4.92
C PHE A 84 4.56 4.89 -3.43
N SER A 85 4.44 3.62 -3.07
CA SER A 85 4.42 3.19 -1.69
C SER A 85 5.35 2.00 -1.50
N ALA A 86 6.15 2.06 -0.45
CA ALA A 86 7.08 1.02 -0.07
C ALA A 86 6.91 0.67 1.41
N LEU A 87 7.06 -0.61 1.73
CA LEU A 87 7.05 -1.13 3.09
C LEU A 87 8.25 -2.05 3.25
N SER A 88 9.01 -1.87 4.33
CA SER A 88 10.01 -2.83 4.77
C SER A 88 9.69 -3.22 6.20
N GLY A 89 9.88 -4.47 6.54
CA GLY A 89 9.55 -4.98 7.85
C GLY A 89 10.33 -6.25 8.18
N ILE A 90 10.40 -6.52 9.47
CA ILE A 90 11.05 -7.72 10.01
C ILE A 90 10.14 -8.28 11.09
N LEU A 91 9.90 -9.59 11.00
CA LEU A 91 9.35 -10.39 12.08
C LEU A 91 10.51 -11.11 12.77
N THR A 92 10.69 -10.89 14.06
CA THR A 92 11.75 -11.57 14.82
C THR A 92 11.27 -12.91 15.33
N ASP A 93 12.21 -13.85 15.51
CA ASP A 93 11.89 -15.23 15.89
C ASP A 93 11.02 -15.32 17.15
N LYS A 94 11.13 -14.37 18.09
CA LYS A 94 10.33 -14.33 19.33
C LYS A 94 8.81 -14.28 19.10
N ASN A 95 8.37 -13.70 17.99
CA ASN A 95 6.96 -13.49 17.64
C ASN A 95 6.54 -14.35 16.44
N ASN A 96 7.44 -15.22 15.96
CA ASN A 96 7.13 -16.16 14.90
C ASN A 96 6.63 -17.48 15.52
N PRO A 97 5.36 -17.87 15.28
CA PRO A 97 4.81 -19.11 15.82
C PRO A 97 5.51 -20.36 15.27
N ASP A 98 6.12 -20.30 14.08
CA ASP A 98 6.84 -21.44 13.49
C ASP A 98 8.12 -21.81 14.27
N TYR A 99 8.71 -20.85 15.00
CA TYR A 99 9.92 -21.07 15.82
C TYR A 99 9.61 -21.24 17.32
N ASN A 100 8.36 -21.03 17.75
CA ASN A 100 7.92 -21.12 19.15
C ASN A 100 6.70 -22.03 19.28
N THR A 101 6.77 -23.23 18.69
CA THR A 101 5.65 -24.18 18.61
C THR A 101 5.17 -24.73 19.96
N LEU A 102 5.99 -24.60 21.01
CA LEU A 102 5.68 -25.03 22.38
C LEU A 102 5.15 -23.90 23.27
N ASP A 103 5.05 -22.68 22.72
CA ASP A 103 4.61 -21.52 23.48
C ASP A 103 3.09 -21.34 23.35
N GLY A 104 2.37 -21.61 24.44
CA GLY A 104 0.91 -21.53 24.49
C GLY A 104 0.33 -20.12 24.33
N ASP A 105 1.18 -19.08 24.38
CA ASP A 105 0.76 -17.68 24.31
C ASP A 105 0.75 -17.11 22.88
N LEU A 106 1.26 -17.85 21.88
CA LEU A 106 1.28 -17.44 20.48
C LEU A 106 0.20 -18.14 19.67
N PHE A 107 -0.62 -17.35 18.98
CA PHE A 107 -1.54 -17.90 17.98
C PHE A 107 -0.79 -18.25 16.68
N LEU A 108 -1.22 -19.34 16.04
CA LEU A 108 -0.82 -19.66 14.67
C LEU A 108 -1.30 -18.56 13.72
N PHE A 109 -0.51 -18.29 12.68
CA PHE A 109 -0.91 -17.32 11.66
C PHE A 109 -2.20 -17.74 10.93
N PRO A 110 -3.04 -16.77 10.56
CA PRO A 110 -4.32 -17.08 9.94
C PRO A 110 -4.11 -17.75 8.58
N THR A 111 -4.97 -18.73 8.30
CA THR A 111 -5.11 -19.34 6.99
C THR A 111 -6.43 -18.92 6.36
N ARG A 112 -6.43 -18.72 5.04
CA ARG A 112 -7.62 -18.36 4.27
C ARG A 112 -7.98 -19.49 3.31
N ASN A 113 -8.99 -20.26 3.71
CA ASN A 113 -9.45 -21.49 3.05
C ASN A 113 -8.34 -22.56 2.96
N GLY A 114 -7.60 -22.77 4.05
CA GLY A 114 -6.51 -23.76 4.11
C GLY A 114 -5.17 -23.33 3.52
N TYR A 115 -5.04 -22.09 3.04
CA TYR A 115 -3.78 -21.52 2.54
C TYR A 115 -3.26 -20.46 3.51
N THR A 116 -1.94 -20.45 3.75
CA THR A 116 -1.28 -19.39 4.53
C THR A 116 -1.59 -18.03 3.92
N SER A 117 -2.14 -17.11 4.73
CA SER A 117 -2.49 -15.75 4.29
C SER A 117 -1.61 -14.65 4.90
N SER A 118 -0.73 -15.01 5.83
CA SER A 118 0.21 -14.11 6.48
C SER A 118 1.63 -14.61 6.30
N PHE A 119 2.54 -13.69 5.97
CA PHE A 119 3.92 -13.99 5.64
C PHE A 119 4.85 -13.03 6.40
N ALA A 120 6.00 -13.54 6.81
CA ALA A 120 7.11 -12.68 7.19
C ALA A 120 7.69 -12.01 5.94
N MET A 121 8.06 -10.74 6.04
CA MET A 121 8.75 -10.04 4.97
C MET A 121 10.22 -10.48 4.92
N ASP A 122 10.80 -10.56 3.72
CA ASP A 122 12.25 -10.64 3.57
C ASP A 122 12.85 -9.26 3.91
N PRO A 123 13.75 -9.15 4.91
CA PRO A 123 14.38 -7.89 5.30
C PRO A 123 15.12 -7.18 4.16
N LYS A 124 15.55 -7.92 3.13
CA LYS A 124 16.27 -7.39 1.96
C LYS A 124 15.35 -6.91 0.85
N ILE A 125 14.09 -7.38 0.82
CA ILE A 125 13.16 -7.12 -0.27
C ILE A 125 11.96 -6.34 0.29
N PRO A 126 11.90 -5.00 0.12
CA PRO A 126 10.73 -4.25 0.53
C PRO A 126 9.52 -4.61 -0.35
N TYR A 127 8.33 -4.56 0.24
CA TYR A 127 7.10 -4.50 -0.51
C TYR A 127 7.00 -3.16 -1.23
N ILE A 128 6.65 -3.16 -2.52
CA ILE A 128 6.52 -1.94 -3.33
C ILE A 128 5.27 -2.02 -4.18
N GLU A 129 4.52 -0.91 -4.21
CA GLU A 129 3.46 -0.64 -5.18
C GLU A 129 3.61 0.77 -5.77
N ALA A 130 3.23 0.89 -7.03
CA ALA A 130 3.27 2.15 -7.77
C ALA A 130 1.94 2.36 -8.49
N GLY A 131 1.49 3.61 -8.54
CA GLY A 131 0.23 4.01 -9.13
C GLY A 131 0.38 5.18 -10.09
N VAL A 132 -0.47 5.21 -11.10
CA VAL A 132 -0.64 6.34 -12.01
C VAL A 132 -2.12 6.65 -12.12
N GLY A 133 -2.46 7.93 -12.00
CA GLY A 133 -3.84 8.36 -11.95
C GLY A 133 -4.10 9.63 -12.73
N ILE A 134 -5.39 9.83 -13.01
CA ILE A 134 -5.92 10.99 -13.70
C ILE A 134 -7.01 11.59 -12.82
N TYR A 135 -6.76 12.82 -12.38
CA TYR A 135 -7.70 13.62 -11.61
C TYR A 135 -8.49 14.57 -12.53
N ASN A 136 -9.65 15.00 -12.05
CA ASN A 136 -10.52 16.00 -12.69
C ASN A 136 -11.21 15.49 -13.98
N ILE A 137 -11.47 14.19 -14.09
CA ILE A 137 -12.28 13.63 -15.18
C ILE A 137 -13.73 14.11 -14.99
N PHE A 138 -14.29 14.78 -16.00
CA PHE A 138 -15.58 15.49 -15.91
C PHE A 138 -15.72 16.43 -14.70
N LYS A 139 -14.59 16.93 -14.17
CA LYS A 139 -14.53 17.75 -12.94
C LYS A 139 -14.98 17.07 -11.64
N LEU A 140 -15.11 15.74 -11.63
CA LEU A 140 -15.65 14.99 -10.49
C LEU A 140 -14.79 13.77 -10.13
N LEU A 141 -14.32 13.06 -11.15
CA LEU A 141 -13.76 11.73 -10.99
C LEU A 141 -12.23 11.76 -10.95
N HIS A 142 -11.69 10.96 -10.05
CA HIS A 142 -10.30 10.57 -9.98
C HIS A 142 -10.22 9.06 -10.18
N ILE A 143 -9.44 8.63 -11.16
CA ILE A 143 -9.17 7.22 -11.43
C ILE A 143 -7.67 6.99 -11.29
N GLU A 144 -7.29 5.96 -10.54
CA GLU A 144 -5.90 5.56 -10.36
C GLU A 144 -5.73 4.08 -10.68
N TYR A 145 -4.73 3.76 -11.49
CA TYR A 145 -4.27 2.40 -11.71
C TYR A 145 -3.07 2.14 -10.81
N VAL A 146 -3.14 1.12 -9.97
CA VAL A 146 -2.08 0.71 -9.05
C VAL A 146 -1.55 -0.66 -9.43
N ARG A 147 -0.23 -0.83 -9.36
CA ARG A 147 0.50 -2.05 -9.67
C ARG A 147 1.42 -2.41 -8.51
N ARG A 148 1.35 -3.67 -8.08
CA ARG A 148 2.30 -4.28 -7.16
C ARG A 148 3.56 -4.67 -7.93
N LEU A 149 4.73 -4.38 -7.37
CA LEU A 149 6.03 -4.61 -8.02
C LEU A 149 6.83 -5.76 -7.38
N THR A 150 6.68 -6.00 -6.09
CA THR A 150 7.38 -7.09 -5.36
C THR A 150 6.39 -8.07 -4.73
N TYR A 151 6.88 -9.21 -4.25
CA TYR A 151 6.05 -10.29 -3.68
C TYR A 151 4.94 -10.75 -4.63
N LEU A 152 5.28 -10.99 -5.89
CA LEU A 152 4.33 -11.37 -6.96
C LEU A 152 3.97 -12.86 -6.99
N ASP A 153 4.72 -13.67 -6.24
CA ASP A 153 4.61 -15.12 -6.18
C ASP A 153 3.78 -15.59 -4.97
N ASN A 154 3.43 -14.67 -4.06
CA ASN A 154 2.53 -14.97 -2.94
C ASN A 154 1.16 -15.45 -3.47
N PRO A 155 0.55 -16.47 -2.84
CA PRO A 155 -0.73 -17.01 -3.29
C PRO A 155 -1.87 -16.02 -3.07
N LYS A 156 -2.84 -15.98 -4.01
CA LYS A 156 -4.09 -15.20 -3.91
C LYS A 156 -3.89 -13.69 -3.68
N ILE A 157 -2.82 -13.12 -4.22
CA ILE A 157 -2.58 -11.68 -4.21
C ILE A 157 -3.20 -10.96 -5.39
N ASN A 158 -3.48 -9.67 -5.20
CA ASN A 158 -3.83 -8.77 -6.30
C ASN A 158 -2.56 -8.11 -6.86
N LYS A 159 -2.23 -8.41 -8.12
CA LYS A 159 -1.05 -7.82 -8.78
C LYS A 159 -1.29 -6.40 -9.29
N HIS A 160 -2.55 -6.06 -9.55
CA HIS A 160 -2.96 -4.75 -10.03
C HIS A 160 -4.37 -4.42 -9.54
N GLY A 161 -4.74 -3.15 -9.57
CA GLY A 161 -6.06 -2.69 -9.20
C GLY A 161 -6.37 -1.32 -9.79
N ILE A 162 -7.64 -1.03 -9.94
CA ILE A 162 -8.15 0.30 -10.29
C ILE A 162 -8.86 0.85 -9.06
N ARG A 163 -8.59 2.12 -8.76
CA ARG A 163 -9.18 2.86 -7.65
C ARG A 163 -9.86 4.11 -8.16
N PHE A 164 -10.90 4.49 -7.43
CA PHE A 164 -11.75 5.61 -7.77
C PHE A 164 -11.85 6.55 -6.58
N MET A 165 -11.96 7.84 -6.84
CA MET A 165 -12.36 8.81 -5.84
C MET A 165 -13.29 9.82 -6.51
N VAL A 166 -14.41 10.08 -5.87
CA VAL A 166 -15.40 11.06 -6.30
C VAL A 166 -15.23 12.27 -5.40
N MET A 167 -14.92 13.43 -5.99
CA MET A 167 -14.83 14.68 -5.25
C MET A 167 -15.69 15.74 -5.95
N MET A 168 -16.72 16.22 -5.28
CA MET A 168 -17.49 17.38 -5.74
C MET A 168 -16.78 18.64 -5.28
N VAL A 169 -16.21 19.39 -6.22
CA VAL A 169 -15.68 20.73 -5.97
C VAL A 169 -16.79 21.71 -6.36
N PHE A 170 -17.41 22.35 -5.36
CA PHE A 170 -18.38 23.42 -5.54
C PHE A 170 -17.69 24.76 -5.82
#